data_AF-U7VEG6-F1
#
_entry.id   AF-U7VEG6-F1
#
_cell.length_a   1.000
_cell.length_b   1.000
_cell.length_c   1.000
_cell.angle_alpha   90.00
_cell.angle_beta   90.00
_cell.angle_gamma   90.00
#
_symmetry.space_group_name_H-M   'P 1'
#
loop_
_entity.id
_entity.type
_entity.pdbx_description
1 polymer ?
#
loop_
_entity_poly.entity_id
_entity_poly.type
_entity_poly.pdbx_seq_one_letter_code
_entity_poly.pdbx_strand_id
1 'polypeptide(L)'
;MSLRGKELFSQEQREMFMKIPEDELSLARYYTFSKYDLEIIQRHRRDENKIGFALQLAVLRYPGWPYSYIKSIPKIVISYIAKQIGTGIVPARRYPQRDNTLWPTYERD
;
A
#
# COMPACT_ATOMS: atom_id res chain seq x y z
N MET A 1 -25.50 -21.41 -14.84
CA MET A 1 -25.26 -20.30 -13.90
C MET A 1 -23.97 -20.60 -13.14
N SER A 2 -22.93 -19.80 -13.38
CA SER A 2 -21.60 -20.03 -12.80
C SER A 2 -21.64 -19.91 -11.27
N LEU A 3 -21.03 -20.88 -10.59
CA LEU A 3 -20.72 -20.84 -9.16
C LEU A 3 -19.72 -19.69 -8.91
N ARG A 4 -20.20 -18.44 -8.91
CA ARG A 4 -19.46 -17.33 -8.30
C ARG A 4 -19.33 -17.70 -6.83
N GLY A 5 -18.13 -18.12 -6.43
CA GLY A 5 -17.84 -18.67 -5.11
C GLY A 5 -18.52 -17.84 -4.03
N LYS A 6 -19.28 -18.49 -3.15
CA LYS A 6 -19.90 -17.83 -2.00
C LYS A 6 -18.82 -17.03 -1.27
N GLU A 7 -19.09 -15.76 -1.04
CA GLU A 7 -18.22 -14.93 -0.22
C GLU A 7 -18.09 -15.60 1.16
N LEU A 8 -16.88 -16.03 1.51
CA LEU A 8 -16.63 -16.77 2.76
C LEU A 8 -16.73 -15.90 4.01
N PHE A 9 -16.72 -14.58 3.84
CA PHE A 9 -16.75 -13.60 4.92
C PHE A 9 -17.91 -12.63 4.72
N SER A 10 -18.58 -12.27 5.81
CA SER A 10 -19.50 -11.14 5.83
C SER A 10 -18.75 -9.83 5.57
N GLN A 11 -19.49 -8.77 5.20
CA GLN A 11 -18.91 -7.45 5.04
C GLN A 11 -18.19 -6.97 6.31
N GLU A 12 -18.80 -7.17 7.48
CA GLU A 12 -18.22 -6.82 8.78
C GLU A 12 -16.92 -7.60 9.05
N GLN A 13 -16.89 -8.90 8.75
CA GLN A 13 -15.68 -9.71 8.90
C GLN A 13 -14.55 -9.21 8.01
N ARG A 14 -14.85 -8.87 6.76
CA ARG A 14 -13.85 -8.28 5.84
C ARG A 14 -13.30 -6.97 6.38
N GLU A 15 -14.17 -6.07 6.83
CA GLU A 15 -13.74 -4.80 7.42
C GLU A 15 -12.88 -5.00 8.67
N MET A 16 -13.20 -5.99 9.50
CA MET A 16 -12.40 -6.38 10.66
C MET A 16 -11.01 -6.90 10.26
N PHE A 17 -10.93 -7.82 9.29
CA PHE A 17 -9.65 -8.40 8.84
C PHE A 17 -8.79 -7.42 8.06
N MET A 18 -9.39 -6.40 7.45
CA MET A 18 -8.68 -5.35 6.72
C MET A 18 -8.21 -4.21 7.62
N LYS A 19 -8.47 -4.28 8.93
CA LYS A 19 -8.06 -3.25 9.87
C LYS A 19 -6.54 -3.18 9.96
N ILE A 20 -6.00 -2.00 9.70
CA ILE A 20 -4.58 -1.71 9.82
C ILE A 20 -4.25 -1.50 11.30
N PRO A 21 -3.17 -2.11 11.83
CA PRO A 21 -2.79 -1.95 13.21
C PRO A 21 -2.21 -0.55 13.44
N GLU A 22 -2.49 0.00 14.61
CA GLU A 22 -2.02 1.32 15.03
C GLU A 22 -1.07 1.27 16.23
N ASP A 23 -0.84 0.09 16.81
CA ASP A 23 0.10 -0.10 17.91
C ASP A 23 1.54 -0.30 17.42
N GLU A 24 2.51 0.21 18.19
CA GLU A 24 3.92 0.24 17.81
C GLU A 24 4.52 -1.16 17.60
N LEU A 25 4.10 -2.15 18.39
CA LEU A 25 4.61 -3.52 18.29
C LEU A 25 4.21 -4.17 16.96
N SER A 26 2.95 -3.98 16.55
CA SER A 26 2.47 -4.46 15.25
C SER A 26 3.13 -3.72 14.09
N LEU A 27 3.33 -2.39 14.20
CA LEU A 27 4.07 -1.62 13.19
C LEU A 27 5.49 -2.16 13.03
N ALA A 28 6.20 -2.39 14.14
CA ALA A 28 7.55 -2.95 14.12
C ALA A 28 7.59 -4.36 13.52
N ARG A 29 6.58 -5.19 13.81
CA ARG A 29 6.48 -6.56 13.31
C ARG A 29 6.18 -6.63 11.81
N TYR A 30 5.26 -5.81 11.32
CA TYR A 30 4.70 -5.98 9.98
C TYR A 30 5.13 -4.92 8.97
N TYR A 31 5.48 -3.71 9.42
CA TYR A 31 5.77 -2.56 8.56
C TYR A 31 7.23 -2.08 8.64
N THR A 32 8.11 -2.86 9.26
CA THR A 32 9.56 -2.65 9.13
C THR A 32 10.06 -3.20 7.80
N PHE A 33 10.69 -2.36 7.00
CA PHE A 33 11.28 -2.73 5.73
C PHE A 33 12.67 -3.31 5.91
N SER A 34 12.96 -4.38 5.16
CA SER A 34 14.31 -4.91 5.03
C SER A 34 15.18 -3.97 4.18
N LYS A 35 16.50 -4.16 4.19
CA LYS A 35 17.41 -3.41 3.31
C LYS A 35 17.03 -3.53 1.84
N TYR A 36 16.66 -4.74 1.41
CA TYR A 36 16.21 -5.00 0.04
C TYR A 36 14.96 -4.21 -0.34
N ASP A 37 13.99 -4.12 0.59
CA ASP A 37 12.77 -3.34 0.36
C ASP A 37 13.08 -1.86 0.20
N LEU A 38 13.96 -1.33 1.07
CA LEU A 38 14.40 0.06 0.99
C LEU A 38 15.12 0.34 -0.33
N GLU A 39 15.98 -0.56 -0.80
CA GLU A 39 16.63 -0.43 -2.10
C GLU A 39 15.63 -0.36 -3.26
N ILE A 40 14.57 -1.18 -3.23
CA ILE A 40 13.50 -1.11 -4.24
C ILE A 40 12.74 0.21 -4.13
N ILE A 41 12.33 0.60 -2.92
CA ILE A 41 11.58 1.84 -2.67
C ILE A 41 12.37 3.05 -3.18
N GLN A 42 13.69 3.10 -2.94
CA GLN A 42 14.52 4.24 -3.33
C GLN A 42 14.74 4.37 -4.85
N ARG A 43 14.46 3.33 -5.64
CA ARG A 43 14.52 3.43 -7.12
C ARG A 43 13.44 4.36 -7.68
N HIS A 44 12.40 4.68 -6.90
CA HIS A 44 11.37 5.63 -7.32
C HIS A 44 11.87 7.08 -7.21
N ARG A 45 11.74 7.85 -8.29
CA ARG A 45 12.36 9.19 -8.40
C ARG A 45 11.81 10.27 -7.46
N ARG A 46 10.49 10.30 -7.20
CA ARG A 46 9.83 11.35 -6.40
C ARG A 46 9.42 10.81 -5.03
N ASP A 47 9.53 11.61 -3.99
CA ASP A 47 9.14 11.22 -2.62
C ASP A 47 7.68 10.77 -2.54
N GLU A 48 6.78 11.41 -3.29
CA GLU A 48 5.37 11.00 -3.44
C GLU A 48 5.23 9.55 -3.96
N ASN A 49 6.09 9.14 -4.90
CA ASN A 49 6.06 7.78 -5.45
C ASN A 49 6.72 6.78 -4.51
N LYS A 50 7.80 7.18 -3.81
CA LYS A 50 8.46 6.35 -2.80
C LYS A 50 7.49 5.99 -1.67
N ILE A 51 6.81 7.00 -1.11
CA ILE A 51 5.85 6.79 -0.03
C ILE A 51 4.64 5.97 -0.51
N GLY A 52 4.13 6.26 -1.70
CA GLY A 52 3.00 5.52 -2.29
C GLY A 52 3.31 4.04 -2.49
N PHE A 53 4.48 3.73 -3.06
CA PHE A 53 4.94 2.36 -3.24
C PHE A 53 5.19 1.65 -1.91
N ALA A 54 5.84 2.32 -0.96
CA ALA A 54 6.11 1.76 0.37
C ALA A 54 4.79 1.41 1.11
N LEU A 55 3.78 2.29 1.06
CA LEU A 55 2.47 2.02 1.66
C LEU A 55 1.76 0.83 1.00
N GLN A 56 1.82 0.72 -0.32
CA GLN A 56 1.28 -0.43 -1.04
C GLN A 56 1.96 -1.73 -0.64
N LEU A 57 3.29 -1.73 -0.57
CA LEU A 57 4.08 -2.90 -0.15
C LEU A 57 3.76 -3.32 1.29
N ALA A 58 3.63 -2.35 2.20
CA ALA A 58 3.29 -2.60 3.60
C ALA A 58 1.92 -3.27 3.75
N VAL A 59 0.88 -2.67 3.14
CA VAL A 59 -0.50 -3.19 3.19
C VAL A 59 -0.62 -4.58 2.55
N LEU A 60 0.10 -4.82 1.46
CA LEU A 60 0.11 -6.11 0.78
C LEU A 60 0.76 -7.21 1.62
N ARG A 61 1.73 -6.88 2.50
CA ARG A 61 2.26 -7.84 3.48
C ARG A 61 1.32 -8.07 4.64
N TYR A 62 0.73 -7.00 5.14
CA TYR A 62 -0.22 -7.05 6.24
C TYR A 62 -1.17 -5.84 6.16
N PRO A 63 -2.50 -6.02 6.16
CA PRO A 63 -3.22 -7.27 6.43
C PRO A 63 -3.28 -8.26 5.26
N GLY A 64 -2.60 -8.01 4.13
CA GLY A 64 -2.59 -8.95 2.99
C GLY A 64 -3.59 -8.61 1.89
N TRP A 65 -4.13 -7.39 1.90
CA TRP A 65 -5.18 -6.97 0.98
C TRP A 65 -4.63 -6.00 -0.08
N PRO A 66 -5.20 -5.94 -1.29
CA PRO A 66 -4.81 -4.94 -2.27
C PRO A 66 -5.12 -3.53 -1.75
N TYR A 67 -4.27 -2.56 -2.07
CA TYR A 67 -4.43 -1.17 -1.62
C TYR A 67 -5.78 -0.56 -2.00
N SER A 68 -6.38 -0.98 -3.12
CA SER A 68 -7.73 -0.53 -3.56
C SER A 68 -8.85 -0.87 -2.57
N TYR A 69 -8.63 -1.86 -1.70
CA TYR A 69 -9.59 -2.26 -0.67
C TYR A 69 -9.38 -1.48 0.64
N ILE A 70 -8.22 -0.85 0.84
CA ILE A 70 -7.96 -0.06 2.04
C ILE A 70 -8.57 1.34 1.90
N LYS A 71 -9.62 1.60 2.69
CA LYS A 71 -10.34 2.89 2.71
C LYS A 71 -9.45 4.04 3.17
N SER A 72 -8.59 3.79 4.17
CA SER A 72 -7.70 4.81 4.73
C SER A 72 -6.54 4.17 5.48
N ILE A 73 -5.35 4.75 5.34
CA ILE A 73 -4.18 4.37 6.14
C ILE A 73 -4.04 5.33 7.33
N PRO A 74 -3.92 4.81 8.56
CA PRO A 74 -3.66 5.61 9.76
C PRO A 74 -2.40 6.47 9.63
N LYS A 75 -2.45 7.70 10.16
CA LYS A 75 -1.30 8.64 10.12
C LYS A 75 -0.05 8.09 10.79
N ILE A 76 -0.21 7.26 11.81
CA ILE A 76 0.90 6.64 12.53
C ILE A 76 1.70 5.69 11.63
N VAL A 77 1.01 4.91 10.78
CA VAL A 77 1.62 4.02 9.78
C VAL A 77 2.37 4.83 8.73
N ILE A 78 1.75 5.90 8.22
CA ILE A 78 2.40 6.79 7.24
C ILE A 78 3.67 7.40 7.83
N SER A 79 3.60 7.88 9.07
CA SER A 79 4.74 8.46 9.78
C SER A 79 5.84 7.43 10.03
N TYR A 80 5.46 6.21 10.42
CA TYR A 80 6.38 5.11 10.65
C TYR A 80 7.15 4.73 9.39
N ILE A 81 6.44 4.61 8.26
CA ILE A 81 7.04 4.28 6.97
C ILE A 81 7.88 5.44 6.42
N ALA A 82 7.40 6.68 6.50
CA ALA A 82 8.13 7.86 6.04
C ALA A 82 9.50 7.99 6.71
N LYS A 83 9.57 7.72 8.03
CA LYS A 83 10.83 7.70 8.80
C LYS A 83 11.85 6.69 8.25
N GLN A 84 11.40 5.50 7.85
CA GLN A 84 12.28 4.45 7.32
C GLN A 84 12.88 4.82 5.95
N ILE A 85 12.12 5.53 5.12
CA ILE A 85 12.52 5.85 3.74
C ILE A 85 13.21 7.22 3.61
N GLY A 86 13.31 7.97 4.72
CA GLY A 86 13.97 9.28 4.77
C GLY A 86 13.21 10.39 4.02
N THR A 87 11.95 10.16 3.65
CA THR A 87 11.08 11.21 3.09
C THR A 87 10.43 11.96 4.24
N GLY A 88 10.31 13.29 4.15
CA GLY A 88 9.40 14.04 5.05
C GLY A 88 7.96 13.49 4.96
N ILE A 89 7.07 13.90 5.88
CA ILE A 89 5.65 13.51 5.81
C ILE A 89 5.03 14.21 4.58
N VAL A 90 5.18 13.60 3.41
CA VAL A 90 4.50 14.04 2.19
C VAL A 90 3.08 13.47 2.25
N PRO A 91 2.02 14.28 2.09
CA PRO A 91 0.66 13.78 2.15
C PRO A 91 0.43 12.74 1.05
N ALA A 92 0.27 11.47 1.45
CA ALA A 92 0.01 10.32 0.58
C ALA A 92 -1.29 10.42 -0.24
N ARG A 93 -2.11 11.45 -0.01
CA ARG A 93 -3.44 11.62 -0.64
C ARG A 93 -3.42 11.75 -2.18
N ARG A 94 -2.26 11.89 -2.84
CA ARG A 94 -2.17 11.94 -4.31
C ARG A 94 -1.94 10.59 -4.99
N TYR A 95 -1.79 9.50 -4.22
CA TYR A 95 -1.50 8.15 -4.74
C TYR A 95 -2.62 7.22 -4.26
N PRO A 96 -3.56 6.76 -5.12
CA PRO A 96 -3.40 6.28 -6.49
C PRO A 96 -4.44 6.89 -7.47
N GLN A 97 -4.48 8.21 -7.63
CA GLN A 97 -5.50 8.90 -8.45
C GLN A 97 -5.02 9.31 -9.84
N ARG A 98 -3.89 8.76 -10.31
CA ARG A 98 -3.44 9.02 -11.69
C ARG A 98 -3.90 7.90 -12.59
N ASP A 99 -4.55 8.27 -13.69
CA ASP A 99 -4.66 7.43 -14.86
C ASP A 99 -3.25 6.92 -15.21
N ASN A 100 -3.15 5.60 -15.43
CA ASN A 100 -1.92 5.00 -15.92
C ASN A 100 -1.41 5.82 -17.11
N THR A 101 -0.10 6.04 -17.19
CA THR A 101 0.52 6.40 -18.46
C THR A 101 0.29 5.22 -19.41
N LEU A 102 -0.81 5.25 -20.16
CA LEU A 102 -0.99 4.40 -21.34
C LEU A 102 0.14 4.78 -22.28
N TRP A 103 1.17 3.93 -22.34
CA TRP A 103 2.04 3.94 -23.52
C TRP A 103 1.11 3.61 -24.69
N PRO A 104 1.00 4.48 -25.71
CA PRO A 104 0.29 4.10 -26.92
C PRO A 104 1.02 2.87 -27.45
N THR A 105 0.36 1.71 -27.38
CA THR A 105 0.82 0.50 -28.04
C THR A 105 1.08 0.88 -29.48
N TYR A 106 2.33 0.73 -29.92
CA TYR A 106 2.70 0.82 -31.33
C TYR A 106 1.71 -0.02 -32.12
N GLU A 107 0.90 0.64 -32.94
CA GLU A 107 0.23 0.00 -34.07
C GLU A 107 1.34 -0.64 -34.90
N ARG A 108 1.38 -1.97 -34.86
CA ARG A 108 2.13 -2.77 -35.82
C ARG A 108 1.32 -2.76 -37.11
N ASP A 109 1.79 -1.99 -38.07
CA ASP A 109 1.67 -2.35 -39.50
C ASP A 109 2.40 -3.68 -39.77
#